data_AF-A0A7Y6XGZ3-F1
#
_entry.id   AF-A0A7Y6XGZ3-F1
#
_cell.length_a   1.000
_cell.length_b   1.000
_cell.length_c   1.000
_cell.angle_alpha   90.00
_cell.angle_beta   90.00
_cell.angle_gamma   90.00
#
_symmetry.space_group_name_H-M   'P 1'
#
loop_
_entity.id
_entity.type
_entity.pdbx_description
1 polymer ?
#
loop_
_entity_poly.entity_id
_entity_poly.type
_entity_poly.pdbx_seq_one_letter_code
_entity_poly.pdbx_strand_id
1 'polypeptide(L)'
;MAAVILEARCVAPFVVRVRFSDGHEGEASLKPCLFEWEPARVPDLTPQMRDWLRSPENFQTVRVDPESGTLAWGDARPFSASIVYWRVEKYRMKVTLRSKEGAVLSTLRLGGRHELWSKPLTVGRADTNAIVVDQDGVAPHQAQVTVGGGHHPCFFIEAVEGVTIVGGNRLETPGQRCRVSAREPLVLEMGACLVDID
;
A
#
# COMPACT_ATOMS: atom_id res chain seq x y z
N MET A 1 0.03 24.48 12.42
CA MET A 1 0.20 23.40 13.42
C MET A 1 0.51 22.12 12.69
N ALA A 2 1.44 21.31 13.17
CA ALA A 2 1.66 19.98 12.60
C ALA A 2 0.46 19.09 12.95
N ALA A 3 0.00 18.26 12.01
CA ALA A 3 -1.09 17.33 12.27
C ALA A 3 -0.70 16.36 13.41
N VAL A 4 -1.63 16.12 14.33
CA VAL A 4 -1.48 15.16 15.43
C VAL A 4 -2.23 13.88 15.11
N ILE A 5 -1.84 12.76 15.72
CA ILE A 5 -2.58 11.51 15.60
C ILE A 5 -3.79 11.59 16.53
N LEU A 6 -4.98 11.35 15.97
CA LEU A 6 -6.23 11.29 16.73
C LEU A 6 -6.62 9.85 17.08
N GLU A 7 -6.37 8.94 16.16
CA GLU A 7 -6.65 7.51 16.34
C GLU A 7 -5.50 6.68 15.79
N ALA A 8 -5.21 5.57 16.47
CA ALA A 8 -4.24 4.58 16.02
C ALA A 8 -4.69 3.19 16.47
N ARG A 9 -4.55 2.20 15.59
CA ARG A 9 -4.73 0.79 15.95
C ARG A 9 -3.79 -0.10 15.16
N CYS A 10 -3.37 -1.20 15.76
CA CYS A 10 -2.66 -2.27 15.06
C CYS A 10 -3.63 -2.97 14.10
N VAL A 11 -3.23 -3.10 12.83
CA VAL A 11 -4.05 -3.77 11.78
C VAL A 11 -3.38 -5.02 11.21
N ALA A 12 -2.06 -5.15 11.40
CA ALA A 12 -1.26 -6.32 11.08
C ALA A 12 0.04 -6.27 11.90
N PRO A 13 0.81 -7.37 12.00
CA PRO A 13 2.09 -7.36 12.69
C PRO A 13 3.00 -6.21 12.22
N PHE A 14 3.28 -5.29 13.15
CA PHE A 14 4.12 -4.11 12.97
C PHE A 14 3.56 -3.02 12.01
N VAL A 15 2.25 -3.03 11.76
CA VAL A 15 1.54 -2.05 10.92
C VAL A 15 0.42 -1.40 11.73
N VAL A 16 0.38 -0.07 11.71
CA VAL A 16 -0.64 0.72 12.38
C VAL A 16 -1.48 1.48 11.35
N ARG A 17 -2.80 1.47 11.53
CA ARG A 17 -3.69 2.42 10.83
C ARG A 17 -3.90 3.62 11.71
N VAL A 18 -3.73 4.80 11.14
CA VAL A 18 -3.82 6.08 11.85
C VAL A 18 -4.78 7.05 11.16
N ARG A 19 -5.36 7.93 11.97
CA ARG A 19 -6.14 9.10 11.53
C ARG A 19 -5.54 10.36 12.15
N PHE A 20 -5.25 11.34 11.31
CA PHE A 20 -4.64 12.61 11.71
C PHE A 20 -5.71 13.70 11.86
N SER A 21 -5.34 14.77 12.57
CA SER A 21 -6.23 15.90 12.85
C SER A 21 -6.64 16.72 11.63
N ASP A 22 -5.91 16.61 10.52
CA ASP A 22 -6.22 17.25 9.24
C ASP A 22 -7.14 16.40 8.35
N GLY A 23 -7.65 15.27 8.87
CA GLY A 23 -8.49 14.32 8.15
C GLY A 23 -7.69 13.31 7.31
N HIS A 24 -6.35 13.40 7.30
CA HIS A 24 -5.53 12.43 6.62
C HIS A 24 -5.60 11.07 7.32
N GLU A 25 -5.65 9.99 6.53
CA GLU A 25 -5.66 8.61 7.03
C GLU A 25 -4.75 7.72 6.21
N GLY A 26 -4.21 6.70 6.84
CA GLY A 26 -3.53 5.62 6.15
C GLY A 26 -2.84 4.63 7.08
N GLU A 27 -2.17 3.65 6.49
CA GLU A 27 -1.36 2.69 7.22
C GLU A 27 0.12 3.09 7.20
N ALA A 28 0.78 2.94 8.34
CA ALA A 28 2.22 3.06 8.47
C ALA A 28 2.83 1.70 8.86
N SER A 29 3.71 1.17 8.01
CA SER A 29 4.58 0.06 8.38
C SER A 29 5.72 0.57 9.26
N LEU A 30 5.83 0.03 10.47
CA LEU A 30 6.91 0.34 11.42
C LEU A 30 8.04 -0.71 11.36
N LYS A 31 7.91 -1.73 10.50
CA LYS A 31 8.96 -2.75 10.28
C LYS A 31 10.33 -2.14 9.95
N PRO A 32 10.44 -1.10 9.09
CA PRO A 32 11.76 -0.52 8.78
C PRO A 32 12.45 0.09 10.01
N CYS A 33 11.71 0.62 10.99
CA CYS A 33 12.29 1.09 12.25
C CYS A 33 12.69 -0.08 13.16
N LEU A 34 11.83 -1.09 13.25
CA LEU A 34 12.00 -2.19 14.19
C LEU A 34 13.06 -3.20 13.72
N PHE A 35 13.20 -3.46 12.42
CA PHE A 35 14.05 -4.54 11.90
C PHE A 35 15.20 -4.02 11.04
N GLU A 36 14.95 -3.08 10.13
CA GLU A 36 15.91 -2.71 9.06
C GLU A 36 16.73 -1.46 9.39
N TRP A 37 16.37 -0.73 10.45
CA TRP A 37 16.99 0.52 10.89
C TRP A 37 17.09 1.57 9.77
N GLU A 38 15.92 2.07 9.33
CA GLU A 38 15.87 3.16 8.35
C GLU A 38 16.42 4.47 8.96
N PRO A 39 17.47 5.08 8.38
CA PRO A 39 18.13 6.27 8.94
C PRO A 39 17.32 7.56 8.74
N ALA A 40 16.27 7.54 7.93
CA ALA A 40 15.39 8.68 7.71
C ALA A 40 14.29 8.73 8.78
N ARG A 41 14.19 9.86 9.50
CA ARG A 41 13.17 10.12 10.54
C ARG A 41 13.14 9.02 11.61
N VAL A 42 14.29 8.87 12.28
CA VAL A 42 14.53 7.87 13.32
C VAL A 42 13.64 8.15 14.54
N PRO A 43 12.83 7.17 14.99
CA PRO A 43 12.08 7.29 16.23
C PRO A 43 13.01 7.21 17.45
N ASP A 44 12.57 7.76 18.58
CA ASP A 44 13.34 7.69 19.83
C ASP A 44 13.16 6.33 20.52
N LEU A 45 13.75 5.29 19.91
CA LEU A 45 13.67 3.91 20.38
C LEU A 45 14.95 3.50 21.10
N THR A 46 14.84 3.21 22.39
CA THR A 46 15.89 2.47 23.12
C THR A 46 15.97 1.03 22.59
N PRO A 47 17.15 0.36 22.69
CA PRO A 47 17.28 -1.04 22.28
C PRO A 47 16.27 -1.97 22.98
N GLN A 48 16.06 -1.78 24.28
CA GLN A 48 15.10 -2.56 25.07
C GLN A 48 13.67 -2.38 24.56
N MET A 49 13.24 -1.14 24.29
CA MET A 49 11.91 -0.86 23.74
C MET A 49 11.78 -1.46 22.35
N ARG A 50 12.82 -1.35 21.51
CA ARG A 50 12.83 -1.92 20.16
C ARG A 50 12.63 -3.43 20.21
N ASP A 51 13.37 -4.15 21.06
CA ASP A 51 13.25 -5.59 21.18
C ASP A 51 11.89 -6.01 21.76
N TRP A 52 11.36 -5.25 22.71
CA TRP A 52 10.01 -5.47 23.24
C TRP A 52 8.94 -5.29 22.15
N LEU A 53 9.03 -4.25 21.32
CA LEU A 53 8.11 -3.98 20.20
C LEU A 53 8.23 -4.95 19.02
N ARG A 54 9.31 -5.74 18.94
CA ARG A 54 9.44 -6.83 17.95
C ARG A 54 8.55 -8.03 18.25
N SER A 55 7.92 -8.08 19.43
CA SER A 55 6.83 -9.03 19.70
C SER A 55 5.49 -8.48 19.18
N PRO A 56 4.76 -9.21 18.31
CA PRO A 56 3.44 -8.80 17.85
C PRO A 56 2.45 -8.52 18.98
N GLU A 57 2.51 -9.31 20.06
CA GLU A 57 1.64 -9.18 21.24
C GLU A 57 1.86 -7.88 22.01
N ASN A 58 3.11 -7.42 22.06
CA ASN A 58 3.46 -6.13 22.65
C ASN A 58 3.10 -5.00 21.69
N PHE A 59 3.40 -5.16 20.40
CA PHE A 59 3.12 -4.16 19.38
C PHE A 59 1.63 -3.83 19.26
N GLN A 60 0.74 -4.82 19.38
CA GLN A 60 -0.71 -4.60 19.29
C GLN A 60 -1.29 -3.71 20.41
N THR A 61 -0.54 -3.47 21.50
CA THR A 61 -0.95 -2.57 22.60
C THR A 61 -0.83 -1.09 22.28
N VAL A 62 -0.53 -0.75 21.01
CA VAL A 62 -0.42 0.62 20.52
C VAL A 62 -1.65 1.45 20.89
N ARG A 63 -1.41 2.68 21.34
CA ARG A 63 -2.43 3.69 21.62
C ARG A 63 -1.95 5.07 21.17
N VAL A 64 -2.86 6.03 21.18
CA VAL A 64 -2.52 7.45 21.01
C VAL A 64 -2.32 8.06 22.39
N ASP A 65 -1.22 8.76 22.58
CA ASP A 65 -1.02 9.58 23.77
C ASP A 65 -1.89 10.85 23.68
N PRO A 66 -2.82 11.09 24.63
CA PRO A 66 -3.82 12.15 24.50
C PRO A 66 -3.22 13.56 24.61
N GLU A 67 -2.07 13.71 25.26
CA GLU A 67 -1.42 15.01 25.45
C GLU A 67 -0.58 15.40 24.23
N SER A 68 0.21 14.46 23.71
CA SER A 68 1.16 14.72 22.62
C SER A 68 0.65 14.35 21.23
N GLY A 69 -0.42 13.56 21.12
CA GLY A 69 -0.95 13.07 19.84
C GLY A 69 0.05 12.19 19.08
N THR A 70 0.84 11.41 19.82
CA THR A 70 1.88 10.50 19.31
C THR A 70 1.49 9.04 19.51
N LEU A 71 2.19 8.12 18.84
CA LEU A 71 1.99 6.69 19.13
C LEU A 71 2.71 6.34 20.43
N ALA A 72 2.00 5.63 21.30
CA ALA A 72 2.49 5.22 22.59
C ALA A 72 2.32 3.72 22.85
N TRP A 73 3.26 3.19 23.63
CA TRP A 73 3.25 1.84 24.19
C TRP A 73 3.68 1.93 25.65
N GLY A 74 2.78 1.59 26.58
CA GLY A 74 2.98 1.93 27.99
C GLY A 74 3.23 3.44 28.14
N ASP A 75 4.32 3.81 28.81
CA ASP A 75 4.72 5.20 29.05
C ASP A 75 5.63 5.78 27.94
N ALA A 76 6.03 4.96 26.97
CA ALA A 76 6.92 5.39 25.90
C ALA A 76 6.16 5.97 24.71
N ARG A 77 6.71 7.02 24.10
CA ARG A 77 6.14 7.76 22.95
C ARG A 77 7.15 7.86 21.79
N PRO A 78 7.68 6.74 21.28
CA PRO A 78 8.85 6.76 20.39
C PRO A 78 8.55 7.31 18.99
N PHE A 79 7.28 7.31 18.54
CA PHE A 79 6.90 7.76 17.21
C PHE A 79 6.02 9.01 17.26
N SER A 80 6.61 10.15 16.90
CA SER A 80 5.88 11.40 16.74
C SER A 80 4.94 11.35 15.52
N ALA A 81 3.90 12.20 15.54
CA ALA A 81 2.95 12.31 14.43
C ALA A 81 3.64 12.59 13.08
N SER A 82 4.70 13.40 13.07
CA SER A 82 5.43 13.74 11.85
C SER A 82 6.21 12.56 11.25
N ILE A 83 6.74 11.65 12.09
CA ILE A 83 7.39 10.43 11.63
C ILE A 83 6.35 9.51 10.99
N VAL A 84 5.22 9.31 11.67
CA VAL A 84 4.16 8.43 11.22
C VAL A 84 3.50 8.95 9.94
N TYR A 85 3.20 10.25 9.88
CA TYR A 85 2.61 10.89 8.70
C TYR A 85 3.50 10.70 7.46
N TRP A 86 4.80 10.93 7.61
CA TRP A 86 5.75 10.71 6.52
C TRP A 86 5.80 9.25 6.06
N ARG A 87 5.67 8.29 6.98
CA ARG A 87 5.63 6.86 6.63
C ARG A 87 4.35 6.51 5.88
N VAL A 88 3.20 7.01 6.31
CA VAL A 88 1.94 6.84 5.57
C VAL A 88 2.15 7.28 4.14
N GLU A 89 2.62 8.51 3.92
CA GLU A 89 2.82 9.06 2.57
C GLU A 89 3.87 8.33 1.75
N LYS A 90 5.02 8.00 2.35
CA LYS A 90 6.13 7.38 1.61
C LYS A 90 5.82 5.96 1.14
N TYR A 91 5.06 5.20 1.93
CA TYR A 91 4.76 3.80 1.65
C TYR A 91 3.39 3.58 1.01
N ARG A 92 2.69 4.65 0.61
CA ARG A 92 1.55 4.57 -0.30
C ARG A 92 1.96 3.86 -1.58
N MET A 93 1.15 2.87 -1.98
CA MET A 93 1.36 2.17 -3.25
C MET A 93 1.21 3.17 -4.40
N LYS A 94 2.18 3.18 -5.30
CA LYS A 94 2.18 4.09 -6.45
C LYS A 94 1.65 3.33 -7.66
N VAL A 95 0.71 3.94 -8.36
CA VAL A 95 0.24 3.46 -9.66
C VAL A 95 0.51 4.55 -10.67
N THR A 96 1.14 4.19 -11.79
CA THR A 96 1.41 5.13 -12.88
C THR A 96 0.69 4.64 -14.12
N LEU A 97 -0.17 5.48 -14.67
CA LEU A 97 -0.79 5.23 -15.97
C LEU A 97 0.06 5.91 -17.04
N ARG A 98 0.43 5.15 -18.08
CA ARG A 98 1.20 5.66 -19.22
C ARG A 98 0.53 5.31 -20.54
N SER A 99 0.81 6.10 -21.56
CA SER A 99 0.60 5.67 -22.94
C SER A 99 1.67 4.63 -23.35
N LYS A 100 1.43 3.89 -24.43
CA LYS A 100 2.42 2.93 -24.97
C LYS A 100 3.70 3.60 -25.46
N GLU A 101 3.64 4.89 -25.77
CA GLU A 101 4.78 5.72 -26.15
C GLU A 101 5.56 6.24 -24.93
N GLY A 102 5.11 5.92 -23.71
CA GLY A 102 5.81 6.21 -22.45
C GLY A 102 5.40 7.50 -21.75
N ALA A 103 4.47 8.28 -22.32
CA ALA A 103 3.97 9.50 -21.70
C ALA A 103 3.16 9.17 -20.44
N VAL A 104 3.44 9.81 -19.31
CA VAL A 104 2.66 9.65 -18.08
C VAL A 104 1.33 10.38 -18.24
N LEU A 105 0.24 9.62 -18.19
CA LEU A 105 -1.14 10.13 -18.27
C LEU A 105 -1.65 10.52 -16.88
N SER A 106 -1.35 9.69 -15.86
CA SER A 106 -1.71 9.97 -14.47
C SER A 106 -0.81 9.23 -13.48
N THR A 107 -0.81 9.68 -12.22
CA THR A 107 -0.16 8.99 -11.11
C THR A 107 -1.09 8.99 -9.91
N LEU A 108 -1.33 7.82 -9.35
CA LEU A 108 -2.19 7.61 -8.19
C LEU A 108 -1.34 7.13 -7.02
N ARG A 109 -1.68 7.62 -5.82
CA ARG A 109 -1.12 7.15 -4.55
C ARG A 109 -2.23 6.47 -3.77
N LEU A 110 -2.28 5.16 -3.91
CA LEU A 110 -3.24 4.32 -3.20
C LEU A 110 -2.78 4.14 -1.74
N GLY A 111 -3.66 3.61 -0.88
CA GLY A 111 -3.42 3.42 0.55
C GLY A 111 -2.20 2.56 0.91
N GLY A 112 -2.19 2.07 2.15
CA GLY A 112 -1.12 1.19 2.61
C GLY A 112 -1.07 -0.12 1.81
N ARG A 113 0.12 -0.70 1.63
CA ARG A 113 0.26 -2.00 0.96
C ARG A 113 -0.60 -3.09 1.61
N HIS A 114 -0.72 -3.11 2.94
CA HIS A 114 -1.52 -4.14 3.61
C HIS A 114 -3.02 -3.91 3.36
N GLU A 115 -3.51 -2.68 3.50
CA GLU A 115 -4.87 -2.29 3.16
C GLU A 115 -5.24 -2.69 1.74
N LEU A 116 -4.40 -2.35 0.76
CA LEU A 116 -4.69 -2.58 -0.65
C LEU A 116 -4.66 -4.06 -1.02
N TRP A 117 -3.72 -4.84 -0.46
CA TRP A 117 -3.60 -6.27 -0.77
C TRP A 117 -4.48 -7.16 0.10
N SER A 118 -5.22 -6.59 1.06
CA SER A 118 -6.22 -7.34 1.84
C SER A 118 -7.44 -7.75 1.01
N LYS A 119 -7.63 -7.15 -0.17
CA LYS A 119 -8.70 -7.44 -1.12
C LYS A 119 -8.14 -7.44 -2.55
N PRO A 120 -8.83 -8.04 -3.53
CA PRO A 120 -8.46 -7.89 -4.93
C PRO A 120 -8.48 -6.43 -5.35
N LEU A 121 -7.39 -5.96 -5.94
CA LEU A 121 -7.25 -4.64 -6.51
C LEU A 121 -7.92 -4.63 -7.89
N THR A 122 -9.00 -3.88 -8.04
CA THR A 122 -9.76 -3.78 -9.28
C THR A 122 -9.20 -2.72 -10.20
N VAL A 123 -9.14 -3.02 -11.49
CA VAL A 123 -8.63 -2.14 -12.54
C VAL A 123 -9.65 -2.07 -13.67
N GLY A 124 -9.99 -0.88 -14.14
CA GLY A 124 -10.92 -0.71 -15.26
C GLY A 124 -11.34 0.74 -15.45
N ARG A 125 -12.24 0.98 -16.40
CA ARG A 125 -12.71 2.33 -16.74
C ARG A 125 -13.76 2.86 -15.76
N ALA A 126 -14.55 1.99 -15.13
CA ALA A 126 -15.58 2.42 -14.19
C ALA A 126 -14.96 3.09 -12.94
N ASP A 127 -15.63 4.12 -12.42
CA ASP A 127 -15.23 4.88 -11.22
C ASP A 127 -15.29 4.06 -9.92
N THR A 128 -15.98 2.92 -9.94
CA THR A 128 -16.02 1.95 -8.85
C THR A 128 -14.73 1.13 -8.70
N ASN A 129 -13.79 1.23 -9.64
CA ASN A 129 -12.51 0.51 -9.55
C ASN A 129 -11.51 1.23 -8.62
N ALA A 130 -10.62 0.48 -8.00
CA ALA A 130 -9.54 1.05 -7.20
C ALA A 130 -8.51 1.78 -8.08
N ILE A 131 -8.23 1.24 -9.28
CA ILE A 131 -7.46 1.91 -10.32
C ILE A 131 -8.39 2.21 -11.49
N VAL A 132 -8.73 3.49 -11.63
CA VAL A 132 -9.55 3.99 -12.74
C VAL A 132 -8.65 4.33 -13.92
N VAL A 133 -8.89 3.69 -15.05
CA VAL A 133 -8.20 3.93 -16.32
C VAL A 133 -9.22 4.46 -17.32
N ASP A 134 -9.43 5.78 -17.28
CA ASP A 134 -10.40 6.46 -18.14
C ASP A 134 -9.84 6.68 -19.56
N GLN A 135 -9.72 5.58 -20.31
CA GLN A 135 -9.12 5.53 -21.64
C GLN A 135 -9.93 4.62 -22.56
N ASP A 136 -9.97 4.98 -23.84
CA ASP A 136 -10.66 4.18 -24.85
C ASP A 136 -10.00 2.80 -25.03
N GLY A 137 -10.84 1.78 -25.23
CA GLY A 137 -10.40 0.39 -25.33
C GLY A 137 -10.16 -0.31 -23.99
N VAL A 138 -10.40 0.36 -22.85
CA VAL A 138 -10.44 -0.27 -21.53
C VAL A 138 -11.89 -0.56 -21.14
N ALA A 139 -12.15 -1.79 -20.73
CA ALA A 139 -13.47 -2.23 -20.28
C ALA A 139 -13.84 -1.61 -18.91
N PRO A 140 -15.14 -1.49 -18.59
CA PRO A 140 -15.59 -1.05 -17.26
C PRO A 140 -14.88 -1.79 -16.11
N HIS A 141 -14.75 -3.11 -16.19
CA HIS A 141 -14.02 -3.93 -15.21
C HIS A 141 -13.01 -4.81 -15.93
N GLN A 142 -11.81 -4.28 -16.18
CA GLN A 142 -10.80 -4.92 -17.02
C GLN A 142 -10.18 -6.15 -16.35
N ALA A 143 -9.65 -5.98 -15.13
CA ALA A 143 -8.88 -7.01 -14.44
C ALA A 143 -8.95 -6.86 -12.93
N GLN A 144 -8.61 -7.95 -12.25
CA GLN A 144 -8.37 -7.98 -10.80
C GLN A 144 -6.97 -8.48 -10.51
N VAL A 145 -6.30 -7.83 -9.56
CA VAL A 145 -4.96 -8.20 -9.11
C VAL A 145 -5.01 -8.60 -7.65
N THR A 146 -4.48 -9.77 -7.33
CA THR A 146 -4.26 -10.21 -5.95
C THR A 146 -2.78 -10.48 -5.71
N VAL A 147 -2.31 -10.28 -4.48
CA VAL A 147 -0.95 -10.65 -4.06
C VAL A 147 -1.02 -11.89 -3.18
N GLY A 148 -0.12 -12.84 -3.44
CA GLY A 148 0.02 -14.06 -2.64
C GLY A 148 1.42 -14.66 -2.78
N GLY A 149 1.58 -15.95 -2.47
CA GLY A 149 2.83 -16.68 -2.73
C GLY A 149 3.79 -16.82 -1.55
N GLY A 150 3.42 -16.38 -0.33
CA GLY A 150 4.19 -16.61 0.90
C GLY A 150 5.63 -16.10 0.79
N HIS A 151 6.62 -17.01 0.88
CA HIS A 151 8.05 -16.69 0.76
C HIS A 151 8.47 -16.19 -0.63
N HIS A 152 7.66 -16.41 -1.66
CA HIS A 152 7.90 -15.94 -3.03
C HIS A 152 6.69 -15.13 -3.51
N PRO A 153 6.63 -13.83 -3.17
CA PRO A 153 5.45 -13.03 -3.45
C PRO A 153 5.20 -12.97 -4.96
N CYS A 154 3.95 -13.13 -5.34
CA CYS A 154 3.48 -13.14 -6.73
C CYS A 154 2.22 -12.31 -6.86
N PHE A 155 2.08 -11.65 -8.00
CA PHE A 155 0.81 -11.10 -8.45
C PHE A 155 0.04 -12.18 -9.21
N PHE A 156 -1.23 -12.33 -8.88
CA PHE A 156 -2.18 -13.13 -9.65
C PHE A 156 -3.16 -12.17 -10.31
N ILE A 157 -3.15 -12.15 -11.63
CA ILE A 157 -3.97 -11.28 -12.46
C ILE A 157 -5.08 -12.14 -13.03
N GLU A 158 -6.32 -11.76 -12.77
CA GLU A 158 -7.51 -12.38 -13.32
C GLU A 158 -8.15 -11.42 -14.33
N ALA A 159 -8.38 -11.90 -15.55
CA ALA A 159 -9.17 -11.15 -16.53
C ALA A 159 -10.63 -11.15 -16.12
N VAL A 160 -11.26 -9.98 -16.16
CA VAL A 160 -12.69 -9.82 -15.87
C VAL A 160 -13.43 -9.50 -17.17
N GLU A 161 -13.00 -8.46 -17.87
CA GLU A 161 -13.51 -8.05 -19.19
C GLU A 161 -12.38 -7.55 -20.08
N GLY A 162 -12.63 -7.53 -21.40
CA GLY A 162 -11.68 -7.01 -22.37
C GLY A 162 -10.40 -7.85 -22.46
N VAL A 163 -9.32 -7.22 -22.90
CA VAL A 163 -8.02 -7.86 -23.13
C VAL A 163 -6.95 -7.20 -22.27
N THR A 164 -6.34 -7.98 -21.38
CA THR A 164 -5.21 -7.55 -20.55
C THR A 164 -3.96 -8.32 -20.94
N ILE A 165 -2.85 -7.62 -21.16
CA ILE A 165 -1.55 -8.26 -21.42
C ILE A 165 -0.65 -8.08 -20.19
N VAL A 166 -0.01 -9.15 -19.74
CA VAL A 166 0.90 -9.14 -18.60
C VAL A 166 2.14 -9.99 -18.90
N GLY A 167 3.31 -9.36 -19.00
CA GLY A 167 4.57 -10.06 -19.30
C GLY A 167 4.51 -10.90 -20.57
N GLY A 168 3.84 -10.39 -21.62
CA GLY A 168 3.61 -11.10 -22.89
C GLY A 168 2.45 -12.10 -22.88
N ASN A 169 1.85 -12.41 -21.73
CA ASN A 169 0.66 -13.26 -21.66
C ASN A 169 -0.58 -12.44 -21.92
N ARG A 170 -1.38 -12.88 -22.89
CA ARG A 170 -2.66 -12.26 -23.23
C ARG A 170 -3.79 -12.95 -22.47
N LEU A 171 -4.53 -12.16 -21.69
CA LEU A 171 -5.71 -12.59 -20.94
C LEU A 171 -6.95 -11.95 -21.56
N GLU A 172 -7.82 -12.77 -22.12
CA GLU A 172 -9.02 -12.30 -22.86
C GLU A 172 -10.29 -13.10 -22.56
N THR A 173 -10.16 -14.21 -21.82
CA THR A 173 -11.31 -14.97 -21.33
C THR A 173 -11.56 -14.59 -19.87
N PRO A 174 -12.80 -14.20 -19.49
CA PRO A 174 -13.14 -13.94 -18.10
C PRO A 174 -12.79 -15.13 -17.19
N GLY A 175 -12.15 -14.86 -16.05
CA GLY A 175 -11.64 -15.86 -15.11
C GLY A 175 -10.28 -16.48 -15.50
N GLN A 176 -9.73 -16.15 -16.67
CA GLN A 176 -8.37 -16.56 -17.04
C GLN A 176 -7.37 -15.87 -16.11
N ARG A 177 -6.41 -16.66 -15.60
CA ARG A 177 -5.42 -16.18 -14.63
C ARG A 177 -4.00 -16.24 -15.16
N CYS A 178 -3.24 -15.18 -14.88
CA CYS A 178 -1.80 -15.15 -15.03
C CYS A 178 -1.14 -15.01 -13.65
N ARG A 179 0.03 -15.62 -13.49
CA ARG A 179 0.88 -15.44 -12.32
C ARG A 179 2.17 -14.78 -12.76
N VAL A 180 2.54 -13.69 -12.11
CA VAL A 180 3.84 -13.04 -12.29
C VAL A 180 4.54 -12.83 -10.95
N SER A 181 5.87 -12.83 -10.99
CA SER A 181 6.70 -12.60 -9.81
C SER A 181 6.52 -11.16 -9.31
N ALA A 182 6.37 -10.96 -8.00
CA ALA A 182 6.31 -9.62 -7.40
C ALA A 182 7.71 -9.09 -7.02
N ARG A 183 8.75 -9.52 -7.75
CA ARG A 183 10.13 -8.99 -7.62
C ARG A 183 10.33 -7.70 -8.41
N GLU A 184 9.51 -7.48 -9.42
CA GLU A 184 9.49 -6.29 -10.26
C GLU A 184 8.10 -5.67 -10.20
N PRO A 185 7.97 -4.36 -10.50
CA PRO A 185 6.67 -3.71 -10.63
C PRO A 185 5.78 -4.46 -11.61
N LEU A 186 4.49 -4.56 -11.27
CA LEU A 186 3.51 -5.17 -12.16
C LEU A 186 3.14 -4.18 -13.26
N VAL A 187 3.28 -4.61 -14.52
CA VAL A 187 2.84 -3.84 -15.67
C VAL A 187 1.65 -4.56 -16.33
N LEU A 188 0.51 -3.87 -16.41
CA LEU A 188 -0.66 -4.33 -17.14
C LEU A 188 -0.83 -3.50 -18.41
N GLU A 189 -0.89 -4.14 -19.56
CA GLU A 189 -1.27 -3.46 -20.80
C GLU A 189 -2.77 -3.63 -21.05
N MET A 190 -3.45 -2.51 -21.30
CA MET A 190 -4.88 -2.47 -21.61
C MET A 190 -5.17 -1.35 -22.61
N GLY A 191 -5.75 -1.70 -23.76
CA GLY A 191 -5.96 -0.76 -24.86
C GLY A 191 -4.65 -0.10 -25.33
N ALA A 192 -4.62 1.23 -25.30
CA ALA A 192 -3.46 2.06 -25.65
C ALA A 192 -2.57 2.42 -24.43
N CYS A 193 -2.81 1.81 -23.27
CA CYS A 193 -2.20 2.22 -22.01
C CYS A 193 -1.44 1.09 -21.30
N LEU A 194 -0.52 1.52 -20.44
CA LEU A 194 0.24 0.70 -19.50
C LEU A 194 -0.09 1.17 -18.08
N VAL A 195 -0.39 0.24 -17.19
CA VAL A 195 -0.61 0.49 -15.77
C VAL A 195 0.54 -0.14 -14.99
N ASP A 196 1.44 0.70 -14.48
CA ASP A 196 2.56 0.31 -13.63
C ASP A 196 2.12 0.33 -12.16
N ILE A 197 2.28 -0.76 -11.43
CA ILE A 197 1.94 -0.89 -10.00
C ILE A 197 3.21 -1.25 -9.21
N ASP A 198 3.65 -0.34 -8.33
CA ASP A 198 4.89 -0.41 -7.52
C ASP A 198 4.70 -0.91 -6.07
#